data_AF-A0A7J5USL9-F1
#
_entry.id   AF-A0A7J5USL9-F1
#
_cell.length_a   1.000
_cell.length_b   1.000
_cell.length_c   1.000
_cell.angle_alpha   90.00
_cell.angle_beta   90.00
_cell.angle_gamma   90.00
#
_symmetry.space_group_name_H-M   'P 1'
#
loop_
_entity.id
_entity.type
_entity.pdbx_description
1 polymer ?
#
loop_
_entity_poly.entity_id
_entity_poly.type
_entity_poly.pdbx_seq_one_letter_code
_entity_poly.pdbx_strand_id
1 'polypeptide(L)' 'MSAEQFGLPAAPEGLVWSLRRRGESVQLRLRTRGVWPKVVAAWSTDAFSRLSPDPGTALKEIATQIKANAGYSTAA' A
#
# COMPACT_ATOMS: atom_id res chain seq x y z
N MET A 1 4.08 -1.33 12.77
CA MET A 1 3.24 -2.36 12.12
C MET A 1 3.86 -2.65 10.77
N SER A 2 4.16 -3.92 10.50
CA SER A 2 4.72 -4.35 9.22
C SER A 2 3.60 -4.59 8.21
N ALA A 3 3.85 -4.37 6.91
CA ALA A 3 2.88 -4.62 5.83
C ALA A 3 2.30 -6.05 5.87
N GLU A 4 3.13 -7.02 6.28
CA GLU A 4 2.77 -8.43 6.44
C GLU A 4 1.78 -8.66 7.60
N GLN A 5 1.90 -7.91 8.70
CA GLN A 5 0.96 -7.98 9.83
C GLN A 5 -0.45 -7.49 9.45
N PHE A 6 -0.53 -6.72 8.37
CA PHE A 6 -1.79 -6.18 7.85
C PHE A 6 -2.37 -7.06 6.72
N GLY A 7 -1.72 -8.19 6.42
CA GLY A 7 -2.14 -9.10 5.36
C GLY A 7 -2.05 -8.50 3.95
N LEU A 8 -1.16 -7.51 3.74
CA LEU A 8 -0.92 -6.96 2.42
C LEU A 8 -0.20 -7.99 1.54
N PRO A 9 -0.51 -8.04 0.23
CA PRO A 9 0.24 -8.88 -0.69
C PRO A 9 1.70 -8.42 -0.77
N ALA A 10 2.59 -9.32 -1.19
CA ALA A 10 3.97 -8.96 -1.49
C ALA A 10 4.03 -7.74 -2.42
N ALA A 11 4.93 -6.79 -2.14
CA ALA A 11 5.12 -5.62 -2.98
C ALA A 11 5.63 -6.03 -4.37
N PRO A 12 5.37 -5.22 -5.41
CA PRO A 12 5.99 -5.42 -6.73
C PRO A 12 7.51 -5.43 -6.64
N GLU A 13 8.17 -6.06 -7.62
CA GLU A 13 9.62 -6.15 -7.67
C GLU A 13 10.28 -4.76 -7.62
N GLY A 14 11.37 -4.64 -6.86
CA GLY A 14 12.06 -3.37 -6.66
C GLY A 14 11.32 -2.36 -5.76
N LEU A 15 10.14 -2.72 -5.24
CA LEU A 15 9.33 -1.86 -4.36
C LEU A 15 9.09 -2.51 -2.99
N VAL A 16 8.68 -1.69 -2.03
CA VAL A 16 8.34 -2.11 -0.67
C VAL A 16 7.12 -1.35 -0.16
N TRP A 17 6.25 -2.05 0.56
CA TRP A 17 5.13 -1.44 1.27
C TRP A 17 5.60 -0.83 2.59
N SER A 18 5.03 0.30 2.94
CA SER A 18 5.25 0.99 4.21
C SER A 18 3.93 1.47 4.76
N LEU A 19 3.55 0.99 5.94
CA LEU A 19 2.34 1.41 6.64
C LEU A 19 2.70 2.41 7.74
N ARG A 20 1.97 3.52 7.81
CA ARG A 20 2.08 4.50 8.89
C ARG A 20 0.71 4.83 9.43
N ARG A 21 0.49 4.57 10.72
CA ARG A 21 -0.73 5.00 11.42
C ARG A 21 -0.51 6.39 12.02
N ARG A 22 -1.47 7.30 11.85
CA ARG A 22 -1.52 8.63 12.46
C ARG A 22 -2.92 8.85 13.03
N GLY A 23 -3.07 8.65 14.34
CA GLY A 23 -4.38 8.62 14.98
C GLY A 23 -5.24 7.46 14.47
N GLU A 24 -6.42 7.79 13.95
CA GLU A 24 -7.37 6.85 13.34
C GLU A 24 -7.07 6.55 11.86
N SER A 25 -6.30 7.42 11.20
CA SER A 25 -5.95 7.26 9.79
C SER A 25 -4.72 6.35 9.62
N VAL A 26 -4.81 5.42 8.66
CA VAL A 26 -3.72 4.53 8.23
C VAL A 26 -3.29 4.95 6.84
N GLN A 27 -2.00 5.22 6.67
CA GLN A 27 -1.39 5.51 5.38
C GLN A 27 -0.62 4.29 4.87
N LEU A 28 -0.94 3.85 3.67
CA LEU A 28 -0.15 2.90 2.90
C LEU A 28 0.73 3.67 1.91
N ARG A 29 2.03 3.39 1.90
CA ARG A 29 2.99 3.99 0.97
C ARG A 29 3.71 2.88 0.22
N LEU A 30 3.89 3.06 -1.08
CA LEU A 30 4.74 2.22 -1.91
C LEU A 30 6.04 2.97 -2.16
N ARG A 31 7.18 2.34 -1.86
CA ARG A 31 8.50 2.97 -1.95
C ARG A 31 9.44 2.12 -2.78
N THR A 32 10.42 2.74 -3.43
CA THR A 32 11.53 2.00 -4.05
C THR A 32 12.39 1.32 -2.99
N ARG A 33 12.90 0.14 -3.32
CA ARG A 33 13.88 -0.59 -2.52
C ARG A 33 15.27 0.00 -2.81
N GLY A 34 16.04 0.31 -1.77
CA GLY A 34 17.41 0.83 -1.91
C GLY A 34 17.83 1.77 -0.78
N VAL A 35 19.04 2.34 -0.91
CA VAL A 35 19.67 3.23 0.08
C VAL A 35 18.91 4.57 0.21
N TRP A 36 18.23 5.00 -0.85
CA TRP A 36 17.42 6.21 -0.90
C TRP A 36 15.96 5.89 -1.29
N PRO A 37 15.14 5.39 -0.34
CA PRO A 37 13.79 4.93 -0.62
C PRO A 37 12.83 6.10 -0.92
N LYS A 38 12.47 6.26 -2.19
CA LYS A 38 11.53 7.29 -2.67
C LYS A 38 10.10 6.76 -2.62
N VAL A 39 9.16 7.59 -2.19
CA VAL A 39 7.72 7.26 -2.25
C VAL A 39 7.28 7.37 -3.71
N VAL A 40 6.79 6.27 -4.26
CA VAL A 40 6.23 6.19 -5.61
C VAL A 40 4.75 6.53 -5.58
N ALA A 41 4.05 6.08 -4.54
CA ALA A 41 2.63 6.36 -4.35
C ALA A 41 2.24 6.21 -2.88
N ALA A 42 1.14 6.86 -2.49
CA ALA A 42 0.61 6.85 -1.14
C ALA A 42 -0.92 6.90 -1.14
N TRP A 43 -1.52 6.14 -0.24
CA TRP A 43 -2.96 6.08 0.01
C TRP A 43 -3.22 6.26 1.49
N SER A 44 -4.31 6.93 1.84
CA SER A 44 -4.67 7.23 3.22
C SER A 44 -6.11 6.83 3.45
N THR A 45 -6.39 6.15 4.57
CA THR A 45 -7.76 5.85 4.99
C THR A 45 -8.51 7.08 5.47
N ASP A 46 -7.86 8.23 5.56
CA ASP A 46 -8.49 9.53 5.84
C ASP A 46 -9.63 9.84 4.87
N ALA A 47 -9.43 9.54 3.58
CA ALA A 47 -10.46 9.67 2.55
C ALA A 47 -11.56 8.59 2.64
N PHE A 48 -11.26 7.45 3.27
CA PHE A 48 -12.15 6.28 3.37
C PHE A 48 -12.88 6.17 4.70
N SER A 49 -12.48 6.93 5.73
CA SER A 49 -13.03 6.86 7.09
C SER A 49 -14.52 7.18 7.15
N ARG A 50 -15.11 7.72 6.07
CA ARG A 50 -16.55 7.95 5.91
C ARG A 50 -17.27 6.91 5.04
N LEU A 51 -16.55 6.06 4.31
CA LEU A 51 -17.08 5.23 3.21
C LEU A 51 -16.96 3.71 3.43
N SER A 52 -16.11 3.25 4.36
CA SER A 52 -15.90 1.80 4.55
C SER A 52 -15.86 1.41 6.04
N PRO A 53 -16.57 0.35 6.47
CA PRO A 53 -16.64 -0.07 7.86
C PRO A 53 -15.32 -0.65 8.40
N ASP A 54 -14.37 -1.00 7.53
CA ASP A 54 -13.03 -1.43 7.93
C ASP A 54 -11.93 -0.79 7.05
N PRO A 55 -11.17 0.20 7.56
CA PRO A 55 -10.15 0.91 6.80
C PRO A 55 -8.99 0.01 6.36
N GLY A 56 -8.80 -1.15 7.01
CA GLY A 56 -7.75 -2.08 6.65
C GLY A 56 -8.06 -2.86 5.37
N THR A 57 -9.30 -3.28 5.21
CA THR A 57 -9.80 -3.98 4.03
C THR A 57 -9.64 -3.13 2.77
N ALA A 58 -9.98 -1.84 2.83
CA ALA A 58 -9.82 -0.92 1.70
C ALA A 58 -8.35 -0.79 1.24
N LEU A 59 -7.40 -0.70 2.18
CA LEU A 59 -5.97 -0.65 1.85
C LEU A 59 -5.47 -1.95 1.23
N LYS A 60 -6.01 -3.10 1.67
CA LYS A 60 -5.68 -4.42 1.12
C LYS A 60 -6.18 -4.58 -0.32
N GLU A 61 -7.38 -4.10 -0.63
CA GLU A 61 -7.90 -4.11 -2.00
C GLU A 61 -7.06 -3.23 -2.92
N ILE A 62 -6.72 -2.00 -2.49
CA ILE A 62 -5.84 -1.10 -3.25
C ILE A 62 -4.49 -1.78 -3.53
N ALA A 63 -3.86 -2.37 -2.52
CA ALA A 63 -2.58 -3.07 -2.68
C ALA A 63 -2.68 -4.27 -3.65
N THR A 64 -3.82 -4.98 -3.64
CA THR A 64 -4.09 -6.10 -4.54
C THR A 64 -4.24 -5.64 -5.99
N GLN A 65 -5.01 -4.57 -6.23
CA GLN A 65 -5.18 -3.99 -7.56
C GLN A 65 -3.86 -3.47 -8.14
N ILE A 66 -3.04 -2.82 -7.30
CA ILE A 66 -1.71 -2.33 -7.73
C ILE A 66 -0.81 -3.49 -8.08
N LYS A 67 -0.79 -4.56 -7.28
CA LYS A 67 0.00 -5.75 -7.61
C LYS A 67 -0.45 -6.37 -8.93
N ALA A 68 -1.76 -6.48 -9.16
CA ALA A 68 -2.31 -6.97 -10.42
C ALA A 68 -1.83 -6.09 -11.58
N ASN A 69 -1.98 -4.76 -11.48
CA ASN A 69 -1.58 -3.82 -12.53
C ASN A 69 -0.05 -3.76 -12.74
N ALA A 70 0.75 -3.85 -11.67
CA ALA A 70 2.20 -3.89 -11.76
C ALA A 70 2.70 -5.20 -12.41
N GLY A 71 1.99 -6.31 -12.17
CA GLY A 71 2.23 -7.58 -12.86
C GLY A 71 1.93 -7.53 -14.36
N TYR A 72 1.01 -6.66 -14.80
CA TYR A 72 0.74 -6.42 -16.23
C TYR A 72 1.75 -5.48 -16.92
N SER A 73 2.54 -4.71 -16.16
CA SER A 73 3.39 -3.65 -16.73
C SER A 73 4.84 -4.07 -17.03
N THR A 74 5.16 -5.37 -16.99
CA THR A 74 6.46 -5.94 -17.40
C THR A 74 6.39 -6.75 -18.70
N ALA A 75 5.30 -6.60 -19.45
CA ALA A 75 5.17 -7.09 -20.82
C ALA A 75 5.03 -5.91 -21.80
N ALA A 76 6.10 -5.12 -21.96
CA ALA A 76 6.25 -4.16 -23.05
C ALA A 76 7.73 -3.91 -23.33
#